data_AF-A0A4R7LKV7-F1
#
_entry.id   AF-A0A4R7LKV7-F1
#
_cell.length_a   1.000
_cell.length_b   1.000
_cell.length_c   1.000
_cell.angle_alpha   90.00
_cell.angle_beta   90.00
_cell.angle_gamma   90.00
#
_symmetry.space_group_name_H-M   'P 1'
#
loop_
_entity.id
_entity.type
_entity.pdbx_description
1 polymer ?
#
loop_
_entity_poly.entity_id
_entity_poly.type
_entity_poly.pdbx_seq_one_letter_code
_entity_poly.pdbx_strand_id
1 'polypeptide(L)'
;MRKGAEPQASSINVGPWLDDFFMGIGTDLAVVMEGVSASVAALSGLVLEDASLCSDADVGAEVDVLQRRYGLCLERLELVARLEAQLAAVKAQDVADAVEIQHALLPPDAPVEERTFAEMSAVEEIAGILTISSAAAGALVEQSRRVCSLPPVVEALSTGAVSWQHARIVADETEGLTPAGAAGLVAHFFDP
;
A
#
# COMPACT_ATOMS: atom_id res chain seq x y z
N MET A 1 36.26 -27.98 -48.93
CA MET A 1 35.65 -28.63 -47.74
C MET A 1 35.65 -27.62 -46.60
N ARG A 2 34.51 -26.99 -46.31
CA ARG A 2 34.32 -26.07 -45.18
C ARG A 2 33.90 -26.91 -43.97
N LYS A 3 34.62 -26.83 -42.85
CA LYS A 3 34.12 -27.33 -41.56
C LYS A 3 33.45 -26.15 -40.85
N GLY A 4 32.15 -26.30 -40.58
CA GLY A 4 31.33 -25.33 -39.85
C GLY A 4 31.68 -25.36 -38.36
N ALA A 5 31.73 -24.18 -37.76
CA ALA A 5 31.78 -23.99 -36.33
C ALA A 5 30.34 -23.90 -35.80
N GLU A 6 30.00 -24.77 -34.84
CA GLU A 6 28.75 -24.70 -34.08
C GLU A 6 28.82 -23.55 -33.07
N PRO A 7 27.75 -22.75 -32.90
CA PRO A 7 27.68 -21.78 -31.82
C PRO A 7 27.25 -22.48 -30.52
N GLN A 8 28.06 -22.32 -29.47
CA GLN A 8 27.69 -22.75 -28.11
C GLN A 8 26.49 -21.92 -27.63
N ALA A 9 25.40 -22.59 -27.28
CA ALA A 9 24.26 -21.99 -26.62
C ALA A 9 24.66 -21.56 -25.20
N SER A 10 24.71 -20.24 -24.99
CA SER A 10 24.83 -19.66 -23.65
C SER A 10 23.52 -19.91 -22.91
N SER A 11 23.54 -20.79 -21.93
CA SER A 11 22.43 -20.98 -20.99
C SER A 11 22.33 -19.73 -20.13
N ILE A 12 21.35 -18.87 -20.42
CA ILE A 12 20.96 -17.77 -19.54
C ILE A 12 20.42 -18.40 -18.27
N ASN A 13 21.20 -18.33 -17.19
CA ASN A 13 20.79 -18.72 -15.86
C ASN A 13 19.81 -17.66 -15.35
N VAL A 14 18.51 -17.89 -15.49
CA VAL A 14 17.47 -17.08 -14.87
C VAL A 14 17.57 -17.36 -13.36
N GLY A 15 18.15 -16.41 -12.62
CA GLY A 15 18.42 -16.58 -11.19
C GLY A 15 17.13 -16.65 -10.35
N PRO A 16 17.18 -17.22 -9.13
CA PRO A 16 16.01 -17.53 -8.29
C PRO A 16 15.31 -16.30 -7.65
N TRP A 17 15.71 -15.09 -8.01
CA TRP A 17 15.43 -13.88 -7.23
C TRP A 17 14.08 -13.22 -7.55
N LEU A 18 13.48 -13.53 -8.70
CA LEU A 18 12.19 -12.95 -9.08
C LEU A 18 11.02 -13.74 -8.45
N ASP A 19 11.09 -15.07 -8.43
CA ASP A 19 9.96 -15.89 -8.01
C ASP A 19 9.64 -15.77 -6.51
N ASP A 20 10.64 -15.67 -5.64
CA ASP A 20 10.43 -15.55 -4.19
C ASP A 20 9.92 -14.16 -3.76
N PHE A 21 10.30 -13.09 -4.47
CA PHE A 21 9.81 -11.73 -4.20
C PHE A 21 8.35 -11.58 -4.62
N PHE A 22 8.00 -12.03 -5.84
CA PHE A 22 6.63 -11.97 -6.34
C PHE A 22 5.66 -12.89 -5.57
N MET A 23 6.11 -14.06 -5.09
CA MET A 23 5.24 -15.00 -4.38
C MET A 23 4.86 -14.53 -2.96
N GLY A 24 5.72 -13.75 -2.28
CA GLY A 24 5.40 -13.14 -0.98
C GLY A 24 4.40 -11.97 -1.07
N ILE A 25 4.43 -11.21 -2.17
CA ILE A 25 3.56 -10.03 -2.39
C ILE A 25 2.11 -10.45 -2.65
N GLY A 26 1.90 -11.50 -3.45
CA GLY A 26 0.55 -11.98 -3.75
C GLY A 26 -0.21 -12.50 -2.51
N THR A 27 0.50 -13.03 -1.52
CA THR A 27 -0.09 -13.45 -0.25
C THR A 27 -0.39 -12.28 0.68
N ASP A 28 0.44 -11.24 0.66
CA ASP A 28 0.27 -10.06 1.53
C ASP A 28 -0.95 -9.23 1.08
N LEU A 29 -1.05 -8.93 -0.22
CA LEU A 29 -2.17 -8.18 -0.78
C LEU A 29 -3.51 -8.90 -0.59
N ALA A 30 -3.55 -10.23 -0.71
CA ALA A 30 -4.77 -11.01 -0.50
C ALA A 30 -5.29 -10.88 0.95
N VAL A 31 -4.38 -10.91 1.93
CA VAL A 31 -4.73 -10.72 3.35
C VAL A 31 -5.23 -9.29 3.59
N VAL A 32 -4.57 -8.27 3.01
CA VAL A 32 -5.05 -6.88 3.11
C VAL A 32 -6.46 -6.74 2.55
N MET A 33 -6.74 -7.36 1.39
CA MET A 33 -8.05 -7.29 0.74
C MET A 33 -9.16 -8.05 1.50
N GLU A 34 -8.82 -9.12 2.21
CA GLU A 34 -9.74 -9.75 3.15
C GLU A 34 -10.10 -8.79 4.29
N GLY A 35 -9.10 -8.10 4.84
CA GLY A 35 -9.29 -7.03 5.84
C GLY A 35 -10.17 -5.88 5.33
N VAL A 36 -9.95 -5.41 4.09
CA VAL A 36 -10.80 -4.39 3.44
C VAL A 36 -12.23 -4.88 3.32
N SER A 37 -12.43 -6.12 2.86
CA SER A 37 -13.76 -6.72 2.69
C SER A 37 -14.51 -6.81 4.03
N ALA A 38 -13.82 -7.21 5.10
CA ALA A 38 -14.38 -7.25 6.45
C ALA A 38 -14.77 -5.84 6.95
N SER A 39 -13.91 -4.85 6.74
CA SER A 39 -14.19 -3.45 7.11
C SER A 39 -15.39 -2.87 6.33
N VAL A 40 -15.52 -3.17 5.03
CA VAL A 40 -16.69 -2.77 4.21
C VAL A 40 -17.97 -3.43 4.70
N ALA A 41 -17.93 -4.71 5.05
CA ALA A 41 -19.08 -5.42 5.60
C ALA A 41 -19.53 -4.82 6.94
N ALA A 42 -18.58 -4.50 7.84
CA ALA A 42 -18.86 -3.84 9.10
C ALA A 42 -19.48 -2.45 8.90
N LEU A 43 -18.92 -1.64 7.98
CA LEU A 43 -19.45 -0.32 7.64
C LEU A 43 -20.90 -0.41 7.11
N SER A 44 -21.17 -1.40 6.25
CA SER A 44 -22.52 -1.68 5.73
C SER A 44 -23.49 -2.02 6.85
N GLY A 45 -23.04 -2.81 7.86
CA GLY A 45 -23.82 -3.12 9.05
C GLY A 45 -24.24 -1.87 9.84
N LEU A 46 -23.32 -0.94 10.07
CA LEU A 46 -23.61 0.32 10.78
C LEU A 46 -24.58 1.24 10.02
N VAL A 47 -24.53 1.22 8.68
CA VAL A 47 -25.48 1.97 7.84
C VAL A 47 -26.89 1.38 7.94
N LEU A 48 -27.01 0.04 7.94
CA LEU A 48 -28.29 -0.63 8.12
C LEU A 48 -28.89 -0.39 9.52
N GLU A 49 -28.04 -0.37 10.57
CA GLU A 49 -28.49 -0.05 11.92
C GLU A 49 -29.04 1.39 12.00
N ASP A 50 -28.31 2.39 11.50
CA ASP A 50 -28.77 3.79 11.50
C ASP A 50 -30.09 3.96 10.73
N ALA A 51 -30.28 3.21 9.64
CA ALA A 51 -31.54 3.18 8.88
C ALA A 51 -32.71 2.59 9.70
N SER A 52 -32.47 1.52 10.47
CA SER A 52 -33.48 0.93 11.35
C SER A 52 -33.89 1.86 12.50
N LEU A 53 -32.94 2.61 13.06
CA LEU A 53 -33.22 3.61 14.09
C LEU A 53 -34.07 4.77 13.55
N CYS A 54 -34.00 5.05 12.24
CA CYS A 54 -34.87 6.03 11.60
C CYS A 54 -36.30 5.52 11.37
N SER A 55 -36.51 4.21 11.22
CA SER A 55 -37.86 3.63 11.01
C SER A 55 -38.63 3.42 12.32
N ASP A 56 -37.93 3.12 13.41
CA ASP A 56 -38.55 2.65 14.65
C ASP A 56 -38.83 3.79 15.67
N ALA A 57 -38.55 5.03 15.31
CA ALA A 57 -38.71 6.22 16.15
C ALA A 57 -40.17 6.61 16.49
N ASP A 58 -41.17 5.78 16.13
CA ASP A 58 -42.60 6.03 16.32
C ASP A 58 -43.18 5.47 17.65
N VAL A 59 -42.39 4.74 18.46
CA VAL A 59 -42.92 4.08 19.66
C VAL A 59 -42.10 4.44 20.91
N GLY A 60 -42.42 5.59 21.53
CA GLY A 60 -42.53 5.84 22.98
C GLY A 60 -41.41 5.43 23.96
N ALA A 61 -40.31 4.83 23.51
CA ALA A 61 -39.14 4.53 24.29
C ALA A 61 -38.03 5.46 23.81
N GLU A 62 -37.93 6.58 24.53
CA GLU A 62 -36.82 7.53 24.55
C GLU A 62 -35.52 6.84 25.04
N VAL A 63 -35.16 5.69 24.44
CA VAL A 63 -33.75 5.40 24.20
C VAL A 63 -33.23 6.64 23.52
N ASP A 64 -32.10 7.18 23.97
CA ASP A 64 -31.53 8.37 23.37
C ASP A 64 -31.05 8.02 21.94
N VAL A 65 -32.00 8.00 21.01
CA VAL A 65 -31.79 7.65 19.60
C VAL A 65 -30.77 8.60 19.01
N LEU A 66 -30.77 9.87 19.43
CA LEU A 66 -29.79 10.86 19.01
C LEU A 66 -28.38 10.49 19.51
N GLN A 67 -28.24 10.10 20.77
CA GLN A 67 -26.97 9.60 21.31
C GLN A 67 -26.50 8.33 20.61
N ARG A 68 -27.39 7.36 20.32
CA ARG A 68 -27.01 6.16 19.57
C ARG A 68 -26.55 6.50 18.15
N ARG A 69 -27.28 7.37 17.45
CA ARG A 69 -26.91 7.82 16.11
C ARG A 69 -25.59 8.60 16.10
N TYR A 70 -25.34 9.42 17.11
CA TYR A 70 -24.04 10.06 17.29
C TYR A 70 -22.91 9.02 17.47
N GLY A 71 -23.13 7.99 18.30
CA GLY A 71 -22.22 6.86 18.43
C GLY A 71 -21.95 6.16 17.10
N LEU A 72 -23.00 5.87 16.32
CA LEU A 72 -22.88 5.28 14.98
C LEU A 72 -22.07 6.16 14.01
N CYS A 73 -22.21 7.49 14.08
CA CYS A 73 -21.37 8.39 13.30
C CYS A 73 -19.88 8.22 13.65
N LEU A 74 -19.54 8.11 14.92
CA LEU A 74 -18.16 7.93 15.37
C LEU A 74 -17.61 6.54 14.99
N GLU A 75 -18.40 5.47 15.19
CA GLU A 75 -18.03 4.11 14.82
C GLU A 75 -17.79 3.99 13.29
N ARG A 76 -18.63 4.63 12.48
CA ARG A 76 -18.41 4.69 11.02
C ARG A 76 -17.14 5.46 10.66
N LEU A 77 -16.85 6.58 11.32
CA LEU A 77 -15.61 7.33 11.08
C LEU A 77 -14.37 6.50 11.42
N GLU A 78 -14.40 5.70 12.48
CA GLU A 78 -13.32 4.76 12.80
C GLU A 78 -13.11 3.73 11.68
N LEU A 79 -14.19 3.11 11.19
CA LEU A 79 -14.11 2.14 10.10
C LEU A 79 -13.65 2.78 8.78
N VAL A 80 -14.08 4.02 8.50
CA VAL A 80 -13.61 4.77 7.32
C VAL A 80 -12.11 5.05 7.44
N ALA A 81 -11.63 5.51 8.59
CA ALA A 81 -10.20 5.76 8.81
C ALA A 81 -9.37 4.47 8.65
N ARG A 82 -9.88 3.33 9.14
CA ARG A 82 -9.27 2.02 8.91
C ARG A 82 -9.23 1.67 7.42
N LEU A 83 -10.35 1.79 6.71
CA LEU A 83 -10.42 1.53 5.26
C LEU A 83 -9.46 2.41 4.45
N GLU A 84 -9.38 3.70 4.78
CA GLU A 84 -8.45 4.64 4.13
C GLU A 84 -7.00 4.21 4.33
N ALA A 85 -6.64 3.74 5.53
CA ALA A 85 -5.31 3.20 5.81
C ALA A 85 -5.04 1.91 5.01
N GLN A 86 -5.98 0.96 5.02
CA GLN A 86 -5.85 -0.30 4.26
C GLN A 86 -5.68 -0.05 2.76
N LEU A 87 -6.51 0.83 2.17
CA LEU A 87 -6.39 1.21 0.77
C LEU A 87 -5.11 2.02 0.48
N ALA A 88 -4.61 2.78 1.45
CA ALA A 88 -3.32 3.44 1.31
C ALA A 88 -2.16 2.43 1.30
N ALA A 89 -2.23 1.33 2.07
CA ALA A 89 -1.26 0.23 2.00
C ALA A 89 -1.25 -0.40 0.60
N VAL A 90 -2.42 -0.78 0.08
CA VAL A 90 -2.56 -1.35 -1.27
C VAL A 90 -1.97 -0.39 -2.32
N LYS A 91 -2.38 0.88 -2.27
CA LYS A 91 -1.89 1.90 -3.23
C LYS A 91 -0.38 2.09 -3.13
N ALA A 92 0.20 2.10 -1.93
CA ALA A 92 1.64 2.29 -1.76
C ALA A 92 2.43 1.09 -2.31
N GLN A 93 1.94 -0.14 -2.08
CA GLN A 93 2.53 -1.35 -2.65
C GLN A 93 2.47 -1.31 -4.19
N ASP A 94 1.29 -1.10 -4.78
CA ASP A 94 1.11 -1.03 -6.24
C ASP A 94 1.98 0.06 -6.88
N VAL A 95 2.10 1.22 -6.23
CA VAL A 95 2.94 2.33 -6.71
C VAL A 95 4.42 1.96 -6.65
N ALA A 96 4.89 1.34 -5.57
CA ALA A 96 6.28 0.92 -5.45
C ALA A 96 6.60 -0.18 -6.49
N ASP A 97 5.74 -1.18 -6.60
CA ASP A 97 5.89 -2.31 -7.51
C ASP A 97 5.85 -1.87 -8.98
N ALA A 98 4.97 -0.94 -9.35
CA ALA A 98 4.91 -0.43 -10.72
C ALA A 98 6.26 0.14 -11.19
N VAL A 99 6.96 0.86 -10.32
CA VAL A 99 8.27 1.44 -10.67
C VAL A 99 9.37 0.39 -10.64
N GLU A 100 9.36 -0.55 -9.70
CA GLU A 100 10.33 -1.67 -9.68
C GLU A 100 10.16 -2.60 -10.90
N ILE A 101 8.93 -2.88 -11.31
CA ILE A 101 8.62 -3.65 -12.52
C ILE A 101 9.10 -2.90 -13.76
N GLN A 102 8.82 -1.59 -13.87
CA GLN A 102 9.35 -0.76 -14.96
C GLN A 102 10.88 -0.84 -15.06
N HIS A 103 11.58 -0.81 -13.92
CA HIS A 103 13.04 -1.01 -13.89
C HIS A 103 13.46 -2.42 -14.32
N ALA A 104 12.75 -3.46 -13.87
CA ALA A 104 13.06 -4.84 -14.21
C ALA A 104 12.85 -5.17 -15.70
N LEU A 105 12.03 -4.39 -16.42
CA LEU A 105 11.84 -4.52 -17.86
C LEU A 105 13.04 -4.01 -18.69
N LEU A 106 13.93 -3.21 -18.09
CA LEU A 106 15.11 -2.69 -18.76
C LEU A 106 16.26 -3.72 -18.75
N PRO A 107 17.12 -3.74 -19.79
CA PRO A 107 18.32 -4.56 -19.75
C PRO A 107 19.24 -4.12 -18.58
N PRO A 108 19.97 -5.05 -17.92
CA PRO A 108 20.82 -4.72 -16.77
C PRO A 108 21.85 -3.61 -17.05
N ASP A 109 22.37 -3.58 -18.29
CA ASP A 109 23.35 -2.61 -18.75
C ASP A 109 22.73 -1.40 -19.47
N ALA A 110 21.42 -1.13 -19.26
CA ALA A 110 20.76 0.03 -19.85
C ALA A 110 21.55 1.32 -19.55
N PRO A 111 21.62 2.28 -20.50
CA PRO A 111 22.17 3.60 -20.21
C PRO A 111 21.35 4.32 -19.13
N VAL A 112 21.98 5.28 -18.44
CA VAL A 112 21.34 6.01 -17.33
C VAL A 112 20.13 6.79 -17.82
N GLU A 113 20.21 7.36 -19.02
CA GLU A 113 19.12 8.13 -19.62
C GLU A 113 17.87 7.26 -19.82
N GLU A 114 18.03 6.01 -20.25
CA GLU A 114 16.91 5.09 -20.47
C GLU A 114 16.24 4.68 -19.15
N ARG A 115 17.01 4.48 -18.07
CA ARG A 115 16.46 4.31 -16.72
C ARG A 115 15.67 5.53 -16.27
N THR A 116 16.23 6.73 -16.45
CA THR A 116 15.53 7.98 -16.09
C THR A 116 14.23 8.14 -16.88
N PHE A 117 14.21 7.81 -18.18
CA PHE A 117 12.98 7.87 -18.97
C PHE A 117 11.93 6.86 -18.51
N ALA A 118 12.32 5.66 -18.10
CA ALA A 118 11.39 4.67 -17.53
C ALA A 118 10.79 5.16 -16.20
N GLU A 119 11.60 5.74 -15.31
CA GLU A 119 11.11 6.33 -14.06
C GLU A 119 10.13 7.48 -14.33
N MET A 120 10.47 8.40 -15.23
CA MET A 120 9.59 9.49 -15.63
C MET A 120 8.29 8.98 -16.23
N SER A 121 8.36 7.96 -17.09
CA SER A 121 7.18 7.33 -17.70
C SER A 121 6.26 6.73 -16.64
N ALA A 122 6.81 6.00 -15.66
CA ALA A 122 6.05 5.40 -14.58
C ALA A 122 5.35 6.46 -13.72
N VAL A 123 6.05 7.54 -13.39
CA VAL A 123 5.48 8.67 -12.64
C VAL A 123 4.32 9.33 -13.40
N GLU A 124 4.46 9.56 -14.71
CA GLU A 124 3.40 10.14 -15.53
C GLU A 124 2.18 9.21 -15.68
N GLU A 125 2.41 7.90 -15.80
CA GLU A 125 1.34 6.91 -15.85
C GLU A 125 0.55 6.86 -14.54
N ILE A 126 1.25 6.83 -13.40
CA ILE A 126 0.64 6.91 -12.06
C ILE A 126 -0.12 8.23 -11.88
N ALA A 127 0.45 9.36 -12.33
CA ALA A 127 -0.20 10.66 -12.27
C ALA A 127 -1.53 10.66 -13.06
N GLY A 128 -1.51 10.09 -14.27
CA GLY A 128 -2.68 9.94 -15.11
C GLY A 128 -3.77 9.06 -14.49
N ILE A 129 -3.41 7.88 -13.96
CA ILE A 129 -4.35 6.94 -13.34
C ILE A 129 -4.99 7.54 -12.09
N LEU A 130 -4.18 8.16 -11.22
CA LEU A 130 -4.65 8.72 -9.95
C LEU A 130 -5.24 10.13 -10.10
N THR A 131 -5.18 10.72 -11.30
CA THR A 131 -5.64 12.09 -11.58
C THR A 131 -4.99 13.12 -10.63
N ILE A 132 -3.67 13.02 -10.47
CA ILE A 132 -2.85 13.94 -9.67
C ILE A 132 -1.78 14.58 -10.55
N SER A 133 -1.10 15.62 -10.04
CA SER A 133 0.02 16.21 -10.77
C SER A 133 1.23 15.26 -10.78
N SER A 134 2.09 15.38 -11.80
CA SER A 134 3.36 14.64 -11.88
C SER A 134 4.23 14.84 -10.64
N ALA A 135 4.26 16.05 -10.08
CA ALA A 135 4.98 16.34 -8.85
C ALA A 135 4.40 15.58 -7.64
N ALA A 136 3.07 15.47 -7.54
CA ALA A 136 2.43 14.70 -6.48
C ALA A 136 2.65 13.19 -6.66
N ALA A 137 2.62 12.69 -7.90
CA ALA A 137 2.92 11.30 -8.22
C ALA A 137 4.37 10.93 -7.91
N GLY A 138 5.34 11.78 -8.27
CA GLY A 138 6.75 11.57 -7.92
C GLY A 138 6.98 11.52 -6.41
N ALA A 139 6.36 12.44 -5.66
CA ALA A 139 6.41 12.41 -4.20
C ALA A 139 5.73 11.17 -3.62
N LEU A 140 4.63 10.72 -4.20
CA LEU A 140 3.95 9.49 -3.80
C LEU A 140 4.81 8.25 -4.05
N VAL A 141 5.49 8.16 -5.20
CA VAL A 141 6.42 7.07 -5.53
C VAL A 141 7.54 6.99 -4.49
N GLU A 142 8.20 8.11 -4.21
CA GLU A 142 9.30 8.16 -3.25
C GLU A 142 8.83 7.73 -1.85
N GLN A 143 7.72 8.28 -1.38
CA GLN A 143 7.16 7.98 -0.07
C GLN A 143 6.68 6.52 0.03
N SER A 144 6.10 5.99 -1.05
CA SER A 144 5.63 4.59 -1.09
C SER A 144 6.81 3.62 -0.99
N ARG A 145 7.91 3.86 -1.71
CA ARG A 145 9.14 3.07 -1.59
C ARG A 145 9.71 3.07 -0.16
N ARG A 146 9.77 4.25 0.47
CA ARG A 146 10.25 4.38 1.86
C ARG A 146 9.37 3.61 2.84
N VAL A 147 8.04 3.81 2.79
CA VAL A 147 7.10 3.09 3.65
C VAL A 147 7.20 1.58 3.42
N CYS A 148 7.26 1.12 2.15
CA CYS A 148 7.35 -0.30 1.81
C CYS A 148 8.67 -0.95 2.23
N SER A 149 9.73 -0.16 2.45
CA SER A 149 11.00 -0.65 3.01
C SER A 149 10.95 -0.95 4.52
N LEU A 150 9.84 -0.63 5.19
CA LEU A 150 9.63 -0.81 6.63
C LEU A 150 8.45 -1.79 6.87
N PRO A 151 8.69 -3.12 6.86
CA PRO A 151 7.61 -4.11 6.95
C PRO A 151 6.64 -3.90 8.12
N PRO A 152 7.06 -3.55 9.35
CA PRO A 152 6.12 -3.32 10.45
C PRO A 152 5.19 -2.11 10.21
N VAL A 153 5.65 -1.10 9.46
CA VAL A 153 4.83 0.06 9.11
C VAL A 153 3.78 -0.32 8.07
N VAL A 154 4.16 -1.12 7.07
CA VAL A 154 3.22 -1.66 6.08
C VAL A 154 2.18 -2.54 6.75
N GLU A 155 2.58 -3.41 7.67
CA GLU A 155 1.68 -4.27 8.44
C GLU A 155 0.68 -3.44 9.25
N ALA A 156 1.15 -2.43 9.98
CA ALA A 156 0.27 -1.53 10.74
C ALA A 156 -0.68 -0.72 9.84
N LEU A 157 -0.24 -0.32 8.65
CA LEU A 157 -1.08 0.38 7.67
C LEU A 157 -2.13 -0.57 7.07
N SER A 158 -1.74 -1.81 6.75
CA SER A 158 -2.60 -2.86 6.16
C SER A 158 -3.69 -3.38 7.10
N THR A 159 -3.47 -3.28 8.41
CA THR A 159 -4.49 -3.56 9.44
C THR A 159 -5.31 -2.31 9.78
N GLY A 160 -4.90 -1.15 9.27
CA GLY A 160 -5.44 0.18 9.58
C GLY A 160 -5.26 0.60 11.04
N ALA A 161 -4.21 0.11 11.70
CA ALA A 161 -3.77 0.55 13.02
C ALA A 161 -3.13 1.95 12.99
N VAL A 162 -2.53 2.33 11.85
CA VAL A 162 -1.99 3.68 11.61
C VAL A 162 -2.53 4.25 10.31
N SER A 163 -2.62 5.58 10.23
CA SER A 163 -2.98 6.27 8.99
C SER A 163 -1.78 6.40 8.03
N TRP A 164 -2.05 6.67 6.75
CA TRP A 164 -1.01 6.98 5.76
C TRP A 164 -0.08 8.11 6.22
N GLN A 165 -0.63 9.14 6.87
CA GLN A 165 0.16 10.25 7.38
C GLN A 165 1.12 9.80 8.50
N HIS A 166 0.67 8.94 9.42
CA HIS A 166 1.55 8.37 10.44
C HIS A 166 2.64 7.50 9.82
N ALA A 167 2.30 6.65 8.84
CA ALA A 167 3.27 5.83 8.12
C ALA A 167 4.36 6.69 7.45
N ARG A 168 3.98 7.81 6.81
CA ARG A 168 4.92 8.76 6.22
C ARG A 168 5.84 9.40 7.25
N ILE A 169 5.30 9.83 8.39
CA ILE A 169 6.10 10.40 9.48
C ILE A 169 7.15 9.39 9.96
N VAL A 170 6.76 8.14 10.20
CA VAL A 170 7.71 7.09 10.60
C VAL A 170 8.77 6.88 9.52
N ALA A 171 8.37 6.82 8.25
CA ALA A 171 9.31 6.69 7.13
C ALA A 171 10.32 7.85 7.07
N ASP A 172 9.86 9.09 7.21
CA ASP A 172 10.71 10.29 7.21
C ASP A 172 11.64 10.33 8.44
N GLU A 173 11.18 9.93 9.63
CA GLU A 173 12.00 9.86 10.85
C GLU A 173 13.06 8.74 10.81
N THR A 174 12.83 7.70 10.01
CA THR A 174 13.82 6.63 9.78
C THR A 174 14.81 6.94 8.65
N GLU A 175 14.63 8.07 7.94
CA GLU A 175 15.48 8.44 6.82
C GLU A 175 16.95 8.62 7.26
N GLY A 176 17.87 7.97 6.54
CA GLY A 176 19.30 8.04 6.83
C GLY A 176 19.77 7.17 8.00
N LEU A 177 18.87 6.42 8.66
CA LEU A 177 19.26 5.44 9.66
C LEU A 177 19.82 4.16 9.03
N THR A 178 20.63 3.44 9.79
CA THR A 178 20.96 2.05 9.43
C THR A 178 19.70 1.17 9.53
N PRO A 179 19.62 0.04 8.81
CA PRO A 179 18.46 -0.87 8.91
C PRO A 179 18.15 -1.30 10.35
N ALA A 180 19.19 -1.51 11.18
CA ALA A 180 19.01 -1.84 12.60
C ALA A 180 18.48 -0.65 13.42
N GLY A 181 18.94 0.57 13.12
CA GLY A 181 18.44 1.79 13.76
C GLY A 181 16.98 2.09 13.41
N ALA A 182 16.62 1.93 12.13
CA ALA A 182 15.24 2.08 11.66
C ALA A 182 14.33 1.04 12.33
N ALA A 183 14.72 -0.23 12.37
CA ALA A 183 13.95 -1.29 13.04
C ALA A 183 13.74 -1.00 14.54
N GLY A 184 14.77 -0.52 15.24
CA GLY A 184 14.69 -0.14 16.65
C GLY A 184 13.74 1.04 16.89
N LEU A 185 13.79 2.06 16.04
CA LEU A 185 12.89 3.22 16.14
C LEU A 185 11.44 2.84 15.82
N VAL A 186 11.22 2.03 14.78
CA VAL A 186 9.90 1.50 14.42
C VAL A 186 9.31 0.66 15.55
N ALA A 187 10.11 -0.21 16.19
CA ALA A 187 9.66 -0.97 17.35
C ALA A 187 9.20 -0.06 18.49
N HIS A 188 9.95 1.00 18.80
CA HIS A 188 9.55 1.98 19.82
C HIS A 188 8.26 2.74 19.45
N PHE A 189 8.01 3.04 18.16
CA PHE A 189 6.75 3.68 17.76
C PHE A 189 5.52 2.78 18.00
N PHE A 190 5.67 1.47 17.87
CA PHE A 190 4.58 0.50 18.03
C PHE A 190 4.50 -0.13 19.43
N ASP A 191 5.55 -0.02 20.24
CA ASP A 191 5.62 -0.43 21.66
C ASP A 191 6.55 0.55 22.44
N PRO A 192 6.02 1.71 22.88
CA PRO A 192 6.82 2.82 23.41
C PRO A 192 7.39 2.64 24.81
#